data_AF-A0A1V5X1J0-F1
#
_entry.id   AF-A0A1V5X1J0-F1
#
_cell.length_a   1.000
_cell.length_b   1.000
_cell.length_c   1.000
_cell.angle_alpha   90.00
_cell.angle_beta   90.00
_cell.angle_gamma   90.00
#
_symmetry.space_group_name_H-M   'P 1'
#
loop_
_entity.id
_entity.type
_entity.pdbx_description
1 polymer ?
#
loop_
_entity_poly.entity_id
_entity_poly.type
_entity_poly.pdbx_seq_one_letter_code
_entity_poly.pdbx_strand_id
1 'polypeptide(L)'
;MLRRFIWIILSGILFIVMLGNFIFSQYRLRSAVNQAREHLMLIASNGVLLVDVEALLSVPLIQSAEGGPEYRQISRQLEKIKKSNSAIKYVYIMTPSEEAGFMQFVVDADPVPEIITAHCPTSLPGDKYDVRNLPGIIAAFDGPSADRDINTDAWGVFISGYAPIRDNEGKSVAILGIDFDGSFIQKMEKKAKRSGLAALLTGILFIISFLSLKSWRIAASLKS
;
A
#
# COMPACT_ATOMS: atom_id res chain seq x y z
N MET A 1 -50.09 6.33 -16.23
CA MET A 1 -49.66 6.28 -14.81
C MET A 1 -48.70 5.11 -14.56
N LEU A 2 -49.12 3.86 -14.82
CA LEU A 2 -48.34 2.63 -14.56
C LEU A 2 -46.90 2.64 -15.13
N ARG A 3 -46.71 3.07 -16.37
CA ARG A 3 -45.37 3.14 -17.01
C ARG A 3 -44.36 3.98 -16.24
N ARG A 4 -44.77 5.10 -15.63
CA ARG A 4 -43.87 5.99 -14.87
C ARG A 4 -43.49 5.40 -13.50
N PHE A 5 -44.43 4.68 -12.87
CA PHE A 5 -44.16 3.94 -11.65
C PHE A 5 -43.15 2.81 -11.88
N ILE A 6 -43.30 2.07 -12.99
CA ILE A 6 -42.36 1.02 -13.38
C ILE A 6 -40.93 1.59 -13.51
N TRP A 7 -40.74 2.72 -14.19
CA TRP A 7 -39.41 3.35 -14.34
C TRP A 7 -38.75 3.78 -13.03
N ILE A 8 -39.54 4.22 -12.04
CA ILE A 8 -39.02 4.57 -10.71
C ILE A 8 -38.59 3.33 -9.95
N ILE A 9 -39.41 2.27 -9.98
CA ILE A 9 -39.07 1.01 -9.32
C ILE A 9 -37.80 0.43 -9.95
N LEU A 10 -37.70 0.42 -11.28
CA LEU A 10 -36.52 -0.08 -11.98
C LEU A 10 -35.26 0.75 -11.68
N SER A 11 -35.34 2.08 -11.70
CA SER A 11 -34.19 2.93 -11.36
C SER A 11 -33.80 2.82 -9.89
N GLY A 12 -34.76 2.60 -8.99
CA GLY A 12 -34.51 2.34 -7.57
C GLY A 12 -33.80 1.01 -7.33
N ILE A 13 -34.26 -0.07 -7.96
CA ILE A 13 -33.60 -1.39 -7.90
C ILE A 13 -32.17 -1.28 -8.44
N LEU A 14 -31.99 -0.63 -9.60
CA LEU A 14 -30.67 -0.41 -10.17
C LEU A 14 -29.74 0.36 -9.21
N PHE A 15 -30.24 1.43 -8.61
CA PHE A 15 -29.48 2.20 -7.63
C PHE A 15 -29.08 1.35 -6.41
N ILE A 16 -30.00 0.57 -5.84
CA ILE A 16 -29.72 -0.31 -4.70
C ILE A 16 -28.64 -1.34 -5.05
N VAL A 17 -28.73 -1.96 -6.23
CA VAL A 17 -27.73 -2.93 -6.70
C VAL A 17 -26.36 -2.27 -6.86
N MET A 18 -26.30 -1.08 -7.46
CA MET A 18 -25.03 -0.36 -7.64
C MET A 18 -24.44 0.11 -6.31
N LEU A 19 -25.27 0.57 -5.38
CA LEU A 19 -24.85 0.96 -4.04
C LEU A 19 -24.32 -0.24 -3.25
N GLY A 20 -25.00 -1.39 -3.32
CA GLY A 20 -24.53 -2.63 -2.72
C GLY A 20 -23.19 -3.09 -3.28
N ASN A 21 -23.02 -3.05 -4.61
CA ASN A 21 -21.75 -3.36 -5.26
C ASN A 21 -20.63 -2.40 -4.84
N PHE A 22 -20.92 -1.10 -4.69
CA PHE A 22 -19.97 -0.13 -4.17
C PHE A 22 -19.53 -0.46 -2.74
N ILE A 23 -20.47 -0.65 -1.81
CA ILE A 23 -20.17 -1.01 -0.41
C ILE A 23 -19.33 -2.30 -0.36
N PHE A 24 -19.71 -3.32 -1.12
CA PHE A 24 -18.99 -4.58 -1.17
C PHE A 24 -17.56 -4.44 -1.74
N SER A 25 -17.38 -3.59 -2.75
CA SER A 25 -16.05 -3.30 -3.30
C SER A 25 -15.14 -2.58 -2.29
N GLN A 26 -15.69 -1.64 -1.51
CA GLN A 26 -14.98 -0.92 -0.46
C GLN A 26 -14.58 -1.85 0.68
N TYR A 27 -15.50 -2.72 1.12
CA TYR A 27 -15.22 -3.72 2.14
C TYR A 27 -14.08 -4.66 1.71
N ARG A 28 -14.14 -5.19 0.48
CA ARG A 28 -13.06 -6.05 -0.06
C ARG A 28 -11.72 -5.34 -0.13
N LEU A 29 -11.69 -4.08 -0.59
CA LEU A 29 -10.47 -3.29 -0.65
C LEU A 29 -9.84 -3.12 0.75
N ARG A 30 -10.64 -2.66 1.73
CA ARG A 30 -10.15 -2.47 3.11
C ARG A 30 -9.68 -3.77 3.73
N SER A 31 -10.42 -4.86 3.53
CA SER A 31 -10.05 -6.19 4.00
C SER A 31 -8.72 -6.64 3.39
N ALA A 32 -8.52 -6.46 2.08
CA ALA A 32 -7.29 -6.82 1.40
C ALA A 32 -6.09 -6.00 1.90
N VAL A 33 -6.27 -4.69 2.08
CA VAL A 33 -5.23 -3.80 2.62
C VAL A 33 -4.87 -4.19 4.05
N ASN A 34 -5.85 -4.41 4.93
CA ASN A 34 -5.60 -4.78 6.32
C ASN A 34 -4.89 -6.13 6.43
N GLN A 35 -5.30 -7.14 5.66
CA GLN A 35 -4.63 -8.44 5.64
C GLN A 35 -3.19 -8.32 5.12
N ALA A 36 -2.95 -7.52 4.07
CA ALA A 36 -1.60 -7.27 3.58
C ALA A 36 -0.74 -6.60 4.66
N ARG A 37 -1.27 -5.58 5.35
CA ARG A 37 -0.58 -4.89 6.45
C ARG A 37 -0.22 -5.84 7.59
N GLU A 38 -1.18 -6.61 8.08
CA GLU A 38 -0.95 -7.58 9.18
C GLU A 38 0.09 -8.62 8.79
N HIS A 39 -0.02 -9.17 7.58
CA HIS A 39 0.93 -10.15 7.09
C HIS A 39 2.34 -9.57 6.91
N LEU A 40 2.46 -8.38 6.34
CA LEU A 40 3.74 -7.69 6.17
C LEU A 40 4.40 -7.36 7.52
N MET A 41 3.64 -6.85 8.50
CA MET A 41 4.15 -6.61 9.86
C MET A 41 4.66 -7.90 10.50
N LEU A 42 3.94 -9.01 10.32
CA LEU A 42 4.35 -10.32 10.84
C LEU A 42 5.66 -10.80 10.20
N ILE A 43 5.75 -10.73 8.87
CA ILE A 43 6.96 -11.14 8.15
C ILE A 43 8.14 -10.24 8.57
N ALA A 44 7.94 -8.92 8.65
CA ALA A 44 9.00 -7.99 9.07
C ALA A 44 9.45 -8.28 10.50
N SER A 45 8.50 -8.50 11.43
CA SER A 45 8.80 -8.81 12.83
C SER A 45 9.55 -10.14 13.00
N ASN A 46 9.26 -11.14 12.17
CA ASN A 46 10.00 -12.39 12.18
C ASN A 46 11.35 -12.26 11.44
N GLY A 47 11.40 -11.43 10.41
CA GLY A 47 12.58 -11.19 9.60
C GLY A 47 13.70 -10.51 10.36
N VAL A 48 13.37 -9.55 11.24
CA VAL A 48 14.39 -8.89 12.09
C VAL A 48 15.13 -9.87 13.01
N LEU A 49 14.51 -11.02 13.36
CA LEU A 49 15.15 -12.06 14.17
C LEU A 49 16.30 -12.78 13.45
N LEU A 50 16.35 -12.70 12.12
CA LEU A 50 17.40 -13.29 11.30
C LEU A 50 18.56 -12.33 11.04
N VAL A 51 18.40 -11.05 11.38
CA VAL A 51 19.38 -10.00 11.10
C VAL A 51 20.47 -10.03 12.16
N ASP A 52 21.71 -10.14 11.71
CA ASP A 52 22.88 -9.94 12.57
C ASP A 52 23.10 -8.44 12.77
N VAL A 53 22.78 -7.92 13.95
CA VAL A 53 22.80 -6.48 14.23
C VAL A 53 24.22 -5.93 14.24
N GLU A 54 25.21 -6.68 14.73
CA GLU A 54 26.61 -6.23 14.78
C GLU A 54 27.20 -6.14 13.37
N ALA A 55 26.92 -7.14 12.52
CA ALA A 55 27.29 -7.09 11.11
C ALA A 55 26.58 -5.95 10.38
N LEU A 56 25.29 -5.71 10.67
CA LEU A 56 24.53 -4.60 10.07
C LEU A 56 25.15 -3.24 10.40
N LEU A 57 25.45 -2.99 11.68
CA LEU A 57 26.06 -1.72 12.12
C LEU A 57 27.47 -1.49 11.56
N SER A 58 28.12 -2.56 11.12
CA SER A 58 29.44 -2.53 10.50
C SER A 58 29.41 -2.21 9.00
N VAL A 59 28.23 -2.18 8.35
CA VAL A 59 28.10 -1.84 6.92
C VAL A 59 28.33 -0.35 6.71
N PRO A 60 29.37 0.07 5.96
CA PRO A 60 29.58 1.48 5.66
C PRO A 60 28.44 2.05 4.79
N LEU A 61 27.98 3.25 5.10
CA LEU A 61 26.91 3.94 4.37
C LEU A 61 27.45 4.69 3.15
N ILE A 62 28.16 3.96 2.28
CA ILE A 62 28.71 4.42 1.02
C ILE A 62 28.43 3.38 -0.06
N GLN A 63 28.22 3.82 -1.29
CA GLN A 63 27.78 2.92 -2.38
C GLN A 63 28.70 1.72 -2.62
N SER A 64 30.02 1.88 -2.43
CA SER A 64 31.00 0.79 -2.61
C SER A 64 30.93 -0.30 -1.53
N ALA A 65 30.18 -0.09 -0.44
CA ALA A 65 30.01 -1.08 0.63
C ALA A 65 29.18 -2.30 0.21
N GLU A 66 28.42 -2.20 -0.88
CA GLU A 66 27.67 -3.34 -1.46
C GLU A 66 28.59 -4.55 -1.73
N GLY A 67 29.83 -4.29 -2.16
CA GLY A 67 30.85 -5.30 -2.38
C GLY A 67 31.52 -5.83 -1.09
N GLY A 68 31.09 -5.41 0.08
CA GLY A 68 31.66 -5.77 1.38
C GLY A 68 31.18 -7.13 1.92
N PRO A 69 31.97 -7.80 2.80
CA PRO A 69 31.54 -9.06 3.42
C PRO A 69 30.33 -8.87 4.35
N GLU A 70 30.24 -7.77 5.10
CA GLU A 70 29.14 -7.45 6.01
C GLU A 70 27.83 -7.24 5.24
N TYR A 71 27.87 -6.44 4.16
CA TYR A 71 26.70 -6.23 3.28
C TYR A 71 26.19 -7.57 2.73
N ARG A 72 27.09 -8.40 2.17
CA ARG A 72 26.72 -9.71 1.61
C ARG A 72 26.19 -10.68 2.67
N GLN A 73 26.65 -10.60 3.91
CA GLN A 73 26.11 -11.41 4.99
C GLN A 73 24.63 -11.06 5.22
N ILE A 74 24.33 -9.78 5.40
CA ILE A 74 22.96 -9.31 5.65
C ILE A 74 22.08 -9.51 4.40
N SER A 75 22.57 -9.18 3.21
CA SER A 75 21.80 -9.34 1.96
C SER A 75 21.36 -10.80 1.77
N ARG A 76 22.22 -11.78 2.07
CA ARG A 76 21.83 -13.21 2.07
C ARG A 76 20.79 -13.57 3.13
N GLN A 77 20.75 -12.89 4.27
CA GLN A 77 19.68 -13.08 5.25
C GLN A 77 18.35 -12.52 4.71
N LEU A 78 18.38 -11.32 4.10
CA LEU A 78 17.21 -10.70 3.48
C LEU A 78 16.68 -11.51 2.30
N GLU A 79 17.56 -12.06 1.47
CA GLU A 79 17.21 -12.98 0.38
C GLU A 79 16.45 -14.21 0.90
N LYS A 80 16.81 -14.77 2.06
CA LYS A 80 16.09 -15.91 2.66
C LYS A 80 14.68 -15.51 3.03
N ILE A 81 14.50 -14.32 3.62
CA ILE A 81 13.18 -13.77 3.94
C ILE A 81 12.34 -13.65 2.66
N LYS A 82 12.91 -13.04 1.61
CA LYS A 82 12.26 -12.88 0.31
C LYS A 82 11.89 -14.22 -0.33
N LYS A 83 12.81 -15.17 -0.41
CA LYS A 83 12.60 -16.50 -1.02
C LYS A 83 11.56 -17.34 -0.27
N SER A 84 11.42 -17.15 1.04
CA SER A 84 10.40 -17.85 1.84
C SER A 84 8.96 -17.34 1.62
N ASN A 85 8.79 -16.19 0.97
CA ASN A 85 7.49 -15.55 0.76
C ASN A 85 7.38 -15.03 -0.69
N SER A 86 6.81 -15.83 -1.58
CA SER A 86 6.71 -15.51 -3.03
C SER A 86 5.91 -14.25 -3.36
N ALA A 87 5.12 -13.71 -2.42
CA ALA A 87 4.38 -12.46 -2.57
C ALA A 87 5.24 -11.20 -2.32
N ILE A 88 6.44 -11.36 -1.72
CA ILE A 88 7.34 -10.24 -1.45
C ILE A 88 8.03 -9.79 -2.73
N LYS A 89 7.92 -8.49 -3.00
CA LYS A 89 8.61 -7.81 -4.09
C LYS A 89 9.99 -7.31 -3.64
N TYR A 90 10.09 -6.62 -2.51
CA TYR A 90 11.36 -6.09 -2.01
C TYR A 90 11.53 -6.38 -0.51
N VAL A 91 12.79 -6.56 -0.09
CA VAL A 91 13.19 -6.64 1.32
C VAL A 91 14.45 -5.81 1.45
N TYR A 92 14.45 -4.85 2.37
CA TYR A 92 15.55 -3.90 2.53
C TYR A 92 15.66 -3.44 3.97
N ILE A 93 16.84 -2.93 4.32
CA ILE A 93 17.08 -2.29 5.62
C ILE A 93 17.40 -0.82 5.40
N MET A 94 16.79 0.03 6.22
CA MET A 94 17.06 1.47 6.25
C MET A 94 17.37 1.94 7.66
N THR A 95 18.18 2.99 7.75
CA THR A 95 18.52 3.67 9.01
C THR A 95 18.29 5.17 8.86
N PRO A 96 18.10 5.94 9.95
CA PRO A 96 18.00 7.39 9.85
C PRO A 96 19.21 8.01 9.15
N SER A 97 18.95 9.02 8.31
CA SER A 97 19.97 9.90 7.74
C SER A 97 20.26 11.05 8.72
N GLU A 98 21.40 11.73 8.53
CA GLU A 98 21.68 13.01 9.21
C GLU A 98 20.70 14.12 8.78
N GLU A 99 20.09 13.98 7.60
CA GLU A 99 19.10 14.91 7.07
C GLU A 99 17.69 14.59 7.60
N ALA A 100 17.09 15.55 8.30
CA ALA A 100 15.77 15.39 8.89
C ALA A 100 14.70 15.05 7.84
N GLY A 101 13.92 14.01 8.11
CA GLY A 101 12.88 13.52 7.19
C GLY A 101 13.38 12.57 6.11
N PHE A 102 14.68 12.25 6.10
CA PHE A 102 15.25 11.25 5.22
C PHE A 102 15.72 10.03 6.01
N MET A 103 15.59 8.89 5.35
CA MET A 103 16.25 7.65 5.72
C MET A 103 17.32 7.37 4.68
N GLN A 104 18.21 6.43 4.97
CA GLN A 104 19.19 5.93 4.00
C GLN A 104 19.20 4.41 3.98
N PHE A 105 19.38 3.84 2.80
CA PHE A 105 19.48 2.41 2.62
C PHE A 105 20.79 1.89 3.22
N VAL A 106 20.72 0.71 3.84
CA VAL A 106 21.88 0.00 4.39
C VAL A 106 22.15 -1.25 3.57
N VAL A 107 21.12 -2.08 3.37
CA VAL A 107 21.22 -3.34 2.64
C VAL A 107 19.93 -3.61 1.86
N ASP A 108 20.06 -4.02 0.60
CA ASP A 108 18.98 -4.54 -0.22
C ASP A 108 19.16 -6.06 -0.43
N ALA A 109 18.04 -6.78 -0.50
CA ALA A 109 18.03 -8.20 -0.86
C ALA A 109 18.26 -8.44 -2.35
N ASP A 110 17.94 -7.45 -3.19
CA ASP A 110 18.08 -7.58 -4.63
C ASP A 110 19.51 -7.30 -5.09
N PRO A 111 20.05 -8.12 -6.00
CA PRO A 111 21.37 -7.88 -6.56
C PRO A 111 21.36 -6.60 -7.38
N VAL A 112 22.48 -5.88 -7.36
CA VAL A 112 22.66 -4.69 -8.19
C VAL A 112 22.55 -5.11 -9.67
N PRO A 113 21.63 -4.49 -10.45
CA PRO A 113 21.48 -4.81 -11.86
C PRO A 113 22.70 -4.35 -12.66
N GLU A 114 23.03 -5.06 -13.75
CA GLU A 114 24.12 -4.67 -14.66
C GLU A 114 23.93 -3.26 -15.24
N ILE A 115 22.67 -2.85 -15.45
CA ILE A 115 22.31 -1.54 -15.96
C ILE A 115 21.24 -0.95 -15.05
N ILE A 116 21.62 0.11 -14.33
CA ILE A 116 20.69 0.92 -13.51
C ILE A 116 19.96 1.89 -14.45
N THR A 117 18.62 1.79 -14.47
CA THR A 117 17.78 2.72 -15.24
C THR A 117 16.58 3.13 -14.42
N ALA A 118 15.83 4.14 -14.86
CA ALA A 118 14.56 4.51 -14.22
C ALA A 118 13.52 3.36 -14.17
N HIS A 119 13.65 2.34 -15.03
CA HIS A 119 12.76 1.17 -15.06
C HIS A 119 13.34 -0.05 -14.34
N CYS A 120 14.62 0.03 -13.94
CA CYS A 120 15.34 -0.98 -13.18
C CYS A 120 16.13 -0.25 -12.08
N PRO A 121 15.43 0.36 -11.10
CA PRO A 121 16.09 1.06 -10.02
C PRO A 121 16.80 0.06 -9.10
N THR A 122 17.81 0.54 -8.40
CA THR A 122 18.49 -0.18 -7.32
C THR A 122 18.55 0.73 -6.10
N SER A 123 18.76 0.15 -4.92
CA SER A 123 19.21 0.91 -3.76
C SER A 123 20.63 0.48 -3.40
N LEU A 124 21.47 1.42 -3.01
CA LEU A 124 22.84 1.18 -2.55
C LEU A 124 23.03 1.74 -1.14
N PRO A 125 24.01 1.24 -0.36
CA PRO A 125 24.28 1.77 0.96
C PRO A 125 24.54 3.28 0.93
N GLY A 126 23.84 4.01 1.81
CA GLY A 126 23.90 5.47 1.88
C GLY A 126 22.96 6.22 0.93
N ASP A 127 22.28 5.54 0.00
CA ASP A 127 21.28 6.20 -0.85
C ASP A 127 20.14 6.73 0.02
N LYS A 128 19.84 8.02 -0.11
CA LYS A 128 18.80 8.70 0.67
C LYS A 128 17.41 8.46 0.09
N TYR A 129 16.43 8.36 0.98
CA TYR A 129 15.03 8.20 0.65
C TYR A 129 14.17 9.14 1.51
N ASP A 130 13.28 9.88 0.87
CA ASP A 130 12.38 10.83 1.53
C ASP A 130 11.20 10.11 2.18
N VAL A 131 11.11 10.17 3.50
CA VAL A 131 10.08 9.47 4.27
C VAL A 131 9.07 10.41 4.92
N ARG A 132 9.09 11.70 4.58
CA ARG A 132 8.21 12.72 5.19
C ARG A 132 6.72 12.42 5.05
N ASN A 133 6.34 11.74 3.96
CA ASN A 133 4.97 11.34 3.68
C ASN A 133 4.69 9.86 3.97
N LEU A 134 5.62 9.16 4.63
CA LEU A 134 5.56 7.72 4.92
C LEU A 134 5.52 7.49 6.44
N PRO A 135 4.36 7.75 7.10
CA PRO A 135 4.25 7.62 8.55
C PRO A 135 4.44 6.18 9.04
N GLY A 136 4.28 5.18 8.16
CA GLY A 136 4.57 3.78 8.46
C GLY A 136 6.02 3.58 8.88
N ILE A 137 6.97 4.11 8.09
CA ILE A 137 8.41 4.04 8.36
C ILE A 137 8.75 4.68 9.71
N ILE A 138 8.20 5.86 9.99
CA ILE A 138 8.50 6.56 11.25
C ILE A 138 7.97 5.78 12.45
N ALA A 139 6.73 5.27 12.36
CA ALA A 139 6.15 4.44 13.42
C ALA A 139 6.89 3.12 13.63
N ALA A 140 7.63 2.64 12.63
CA ALA A 140 8.36 1.37 12.69
C ALA A 140 9.45 1.36 13.77
N PHE A 141 9.98 2.53 14.13
CA PHE A 141 10.99 2.63 15.20
C PHE A 141 10.41 2.35 16.59
N ASP A 142 9.12 2.59 16.80
CA ASP A 142 8.44 2.31 18.07
C ASP A 142 7.97 0.84 18.14
N GLY A 143 7.62 0.24 17.01
CA GLY A 143 7.15 -1.14 16.91
C GLY A 143 6.76 -1.52 15.49
N PRO A 144 6.32 -2.77 15.24
CA PRO A 144 5.88 -3.18 13.90
C PRO A 144 4.79 -2.27 13.34
N SER A 145 4.94 -1.89 12.08
CA SER A 145 4.04 -0.93 11.41
C SER A 145 3.88 -1.26 9.92
N ALA A 146 2.93 -0.61 9.26
CA ALA A 146 2.73 -0.76 7.82
C ALA A 146 2.10 0.49 7.22
N ASP A 147 2.20 0.63 5.90
CA ASP A 147 1.60 1.73 5.16
C ASP A 147 0.08 1.60 5.07
N ARG A 148 -0.62 2.73 5.28
CA ARG A 148 -2.09 2.78 5.35
C ARG A 148 -2.73 2.57 3.99
N ASP A 149 -2.07 3.06 2.96
CA ASP A 149 -2.49 3.03 1.58
C ASP A 149 -1.34 2.49 0.72
N ILE A 150 -1.64 2.19 -0.55
CA ILE A 150 -0.61 1.83 -1.51
C ILE A 150 0.25 3.06 -1.85
N ASN A 151 1.55 2.83 -1.99
CA ASN A 151 2.52 3.81 -2.44
C ASN A 151 2.88 3.57 -3.91
N THR A 152 3.31 4.63 -4.59
CA THR A 152 3.78 4.55 -5.98
C THR A 152 4.98 5.46 -6.18
N ASP A 153 6.10 4.87 -6.58
CA ASP A 153 7.34 5.58 -6.88
C ASP A 153 8.15 4.88 -8.00
N ALA A 154 9.46 5.12 -8.05
CA ALA A 154 10.37 4.52 -9.04
C ALA A 154 10.39 2.98 -9.00
N TRP A 155 10.17 2.37 -7.84
CA TRP A 155 10.12 0.91 -7.66
C TRP A 155 8.75 0.30 -7.99
N GLY A 156 7.79 1.13 -8.40
CA GLY A 156 6.48 0.72 -8.89
C GLY A 156 5.39 0.97 -7.85
N VAL A 157 4.43 0.06 -7.74
CA VAL A 157 3.28 0.17 -6.84
C VAL A 157 3.39 -0.88 -5.76
N PHE A 158 3.36 -0.48 -4.49
CA PHE A 158 3.53 -1.40 -3.38
C PHE A 158 2.74 -0.99 -2.15
N ILE A 159 2.60 -1.94 -1.23
CA ILE A 159 2.26 -1.69 0.16
C ILE A 159 3.35 -2.31 1.02
N SER A 160 3.81 -1.57 2.01
CA SER A 160 4.98 -1.96 2.78
C SER A 160 4.64 -2.18 4.24
N GLY A 161 5.35 -3.12 4.85
CA GLY A 161 5.38 -3.31 6.30
C GLY A 161 6.80 -3.28 6.82
N TYR A 162 6.90 -2.89 8.08
CA TYR A 162 8.15 -2.52 8.70
C TYR A 162 8.23 -3.11 10.11
N ALA A 163 9.45 -3.41 10.56
CA ALA A 163 9.72 -3.76 11.95
C ALA A 163 11.05 -3.15 12.41
N PRO A 164 11.16 -2.74 13.69
CA PRO A 164 12.38 -2.17 14.22
C PRO A 164 13.46 -3.24 14.37
N ILE A 165 14.67 -2.91 13.93
CA ILE A 165 15.89 -3.63 14.30
C ILE A 165 16.47 -2.90 15.51
N ARG A 166 16.57 -3.60 16.63
CA ARG A 166 17.04 -3.06 17.90
C ARG A 166 18.45 -3.54 18.20
N ASP A 167 19.26 -2.65 18.77
CA ASP A 167 20.56 -3.02 19.33
C ASP A 167 20.43 -3.75 20.67
N ASN A 168 21.56 -4.12 21.26
CA ASN A 168 21.64 -4.83 22.54
C ASN A 168 21.09 -4.00 23.73
N GLU A 169 20.93 -2.68 23.57
CA GLU A 169 20.32 -1.78 24.56
C GLU A 169 18.80 -1.64 24.37
N GLY A 170 18.25 -2.28 23.33
CA GLY A 170 16.83 -2.22 22.97
C GLY A 170 16.45 -0.97 22.17
N LYS A 171 17.42 -0.15 21.76
CA LYS A 171 17.19 1.04 20.94
C LYS A 171 17.04 0.65 19.48
N SER A 172 16.01 1.16 18.82
CA SER A 172 15.81 0.94 17.38
C SER A 172 16.85 1.72 16.56
N VAL A 173 17.74 1.00 15.89
CA VAL A 173 18.86 1.56 15.12
C VAL A 173 18.60 1.54 13.61
N ALA A 174 17.72 0.67 13.15
CA ALA A 174 17.31 0.53 11.77
C ALA A 174 15.91 -0.06 11.70
N ILE A 175 15.37 -0.15 10.49
CA ILE A 175 14.11 -0.85 10.21
C ILE A 175 14.34 -1.87 9.11
N LEU A 176 13.66 -3.01 9.21
CA LEU A 176 13.48 -3.93 8.10
C LEU A 176 12.18 -3.54 7.38
N GLY A 177 12.28 -3.18 6.11
CA GLY A 177 11.15 -2.94 5.22
C GLY A 177 10.89 -4.12 4.29
N ILE A 178 9.61 -4.41 4.07
CA ILE A 178 9.15 -5.46 3.17
C ILE A 178 8.00 -4.91 2.34
N ASP A 179 8.11 -5.07 1.02
CA ASP A 179 7.11 -4.58 0.08
C ASP A 179 6.40 -5.74 -0.61
N PHE A 180 5.07 -5.68 -0.66
CA PHE A 180 4.27 -6.50 -1.57
C PHE A 180 3.94 -5.72 -2.83
N ASP A 181 3.82 -6.42 -3.97
CA ASP A 181 3.28 -5.81 -5.19
C ASP A 181 1.84 -5.33 -4.96
N GLY A 182 1.67 -4.01 -4.95
CA GLY A 182 0.41 -3.32 -4.72
C GLY A 182 -0.47 -3.26 -5.97
N SER A 183 -0.02 -3.76 -7.12
CA SER A 183 -0.74 -3.66 -8.39
C SER A 183 -2.15 -4.28 -8.34
N PHE A 184 -2.32 -5.38 -7.59
CA PHE A 184 -3.63 -6.00 -7.36
C PHE A 184 -4.54 -5.11 -6.51
N ILE A 185 -4.04 -4.57 -5.40
CA ILE A 185 -4.79 -3.66 -4.52
C ILE A 185 -5.16 -2.37 -5.28
N GLN A 186 -4.24 -1.83 -6.10
CA GLN A 186 -4.52 -0.68 -6.95
C GLN A 186 -5.65 -0.94 -7.95
N LYS A 187 -5.71 -2.15 -8.53
CA LYS A 187 -6.84 -2.55 -9.40
C LYS A 187 -8.15 -2.62 -8.62
N MET A 188 -8.14 -3.12 -7.38
CA MET A 188 -9.30 -3.13 -6.50
C MET A 188 -9.76 -1.72 -6.15
N GLU A 189 -8.84 -0.80 -5.87
CA GLU A 189 -9.12 0.60 -5.58
C GLU A 189 -9.78 1.30 -6.79
N LYS A 190 -9.21 1.12 -7.98
CA LYS A 190 -9.80 1.61 -9.23
C LYS A 190 -11.21 1.06 -9.46
N LYS A 191 -11.43 -0.24 -9.17
CA LYS A 191 -12.76 -0.87 -9.28
C LYS A 191 -13.74 -0.28 -8.26
N ALA A 192 -13.31 -0.05 -7.02
CA ALA A 192 -14.13 0.57 -5.99
C ALA A 192 -14.55 1.99 -6.38
N LYS A 193 -13.60 2.81 -6.86
CA LYS A 193 -13.89 4.17 -7.40
C LYS A 193 -14.91 4.15 -8.54
N ARG A 194 -14.74 3.25 -9.52
CA ARG A 194 -15.69 3.10 -10.64
C ARG A 194 -17.08 2.68 -10.18
N SER A 195 -17.18 1.74 -9.22
CA SER A 195 -18.47 1.33 -8.67
C SER A 195 -19.15 2.44 -7.88
N GLY A 196 -18.38 3.29 -7.18
CA GLY A 196 -18.90 4.48 -6.49
C GLY A 196 -19.47 5.51 -7.46
N LEU A 197 -18.76 5.77 -8.56
CA LEU A 197 -19.25 6.64 -9.63
C LEU A 197 -20.56 6.09 -10.25
N ALA A 198 -20.63 4.78 -10.52
CA ALA A 198 -21.85 4.15 -11.03
C ALA A 198 -23.02 4.25 -10.04
N ALA A 199 -22.78 4.05 -8.74
CA ALA A 199 -23.78 4.22 -7.69
C ALA A 199 -24.26 5.67 -7.62
N LEU A 200 -23.36 6.65 -7.72
CA LEU A 200 -23.71 8.07 -7.73
C LEU A 200 -24.61 8.43 -8.93
N LEU A 201 -24.21 8.03 -10.14
CA LEU A 201 -24.96 8.33 -11.37
C LEU A 201 -26.35 7.69 -11.36
N THR A 202 -26.45 6.43 -10.91
CA THR A 202 -27.75 5.75 -10.81
C THR A 202 -28.63 6.33 -9.70
N GLY A 203 -28.04 6.84 -8.62
CA GLY A 203 -28.75 7.60 -7.59
C GLY A 203 -29.34 8.91 -8.13
N ILE A 204 -28.58 9.66 -8.92
CA ILE A 204 -29.06 10.87 -9.61
C ILE A 204 -30.23 10.52 -10.55
N LEU A 205 -30.10 9.46 -11.35
CA LEU A 205 -31.17 9.00 -12.25
C LEU A 205 -32.44 8.60 -11.50
N PHE A 206 -32.30 7.94 -10.35
CA PHE A 206 -33.42 7.59 -9.48
C PHE A 206 -34.12 8.85 -8.94
N ILE A 207 -33.36 9.85 -8.47
CA ILE A 207 -33.90 11.14 -8.00
C ILE A 207 -34.65 11.86 -9.13
N ILE A 208 -34.07 11.96 -10.33
CA ILE A 208 -34.70 12.60 -11.49
C ILE A 208 -36.02 11.88 -11.84
N SER A 209 -36.00 10.55 -11.89
CA SER A 209 -37.18 9.73 -12.16
C SER A 209 -38.28 10.01 -11.14
N PHE A 210 -37.93 10.09 -9.85
CA PHE A 210 -38.85 10.38 -8.76
C PHE A 210 -39.46 11.79 -8.85
N LEU A 211 -38.62 12.81 -9.11
CA LEU A 211 -39.07 14.20 -9.27
C LEU A 211 -39.99 14.37 -10.49
N SER A 212 -39.70 13.69 -11.61
CA SER A 212 -40.54 13.73 -12.82
C SER A 212 -41.96 13.18 -12.61
N LEU A 213 -42.13 12.24 -11.66
CA LEU A 213 -43.45 11.74 -11.28
C LEU A 213 -44.19 12.75 -10.40
N LYS A 214 -43.50 13.36 -9.43
CA LYS A 214 -44.11 14.39 -8.56
C LYS A 214 -44.60 15.59 -9.37
N SER A 215 -43.78 16.14 -10.26
CA SER A 215 -44.16 17.28 -11.10
C SER A 215 -45.38 16.97 -11.99
N TRP A 216 -45.46 15.76 -12.53
CA TRP A 216 -46.62 15.33 -13.31
C TRP A 216 -47.90 15.17 -12.48
N ARG A 217 -47.82 14.64 -11.26
CA ARG A 217 -49.00 14.52 -10.39
C ARG A 217 -49.58 15.90 -10.05
N ILE A 218 -48.72 16.87 -9.77
CA ILE A 218 -49.11 18.27 -9.53
C ILE A 218 -49.76 18.87 -10.79
N ALA A 219 -49.15 18.69 -11.97
CA ALA A 219 -49.71 19.20 -13.23
C ALA A 219 -51.05 18.53 -13.59
N ALA A 220 -51.25 17.27 -13.23
CA ALA A 220 -52.50 16.56 -13.45
C ALA A 220 -53.63 17.04 -12.52
N SER A 221 -53.33 17.33 -11.24
CA SER A 221 -54.32 17.83 -10.28
C SER A 221 -54.77 19.28 -10.54
N LEU A 222 -53.96 20.07 -11.24
CA LEU A 222 -54.34 21.44 -11.65
C LEU A 222 -55.29 21.46 -12.87
N LYS A 223 -55.43 20.34 -13.58
CA LYS A 223 -56.28 20.21 -14.78
C LYS A 223 -57.62 19.51 -14.50
N SER A 224 -57.81 18.99 -13.29
CA SER A 224 -59.03 18.35 -12.80
C SER A 224 -59.77 19.30 -11.88
#